data_AF-A0A6P0YDT6-F1
#
_entry.id   AF-A0A6P0YDT6-F1
#
_cell.length_a   1.000
_cell.length_b   1.000
_cell.length_c   1.000
_cell.angle_alpha   90.00
_cell.angle_beta   90.00
_cell.angle_gamma   90.00
#
_symmetry.space_group_name_H-M   'P 1'
#
loop_
_entity.id
_entity.type
_entity.pdbx_description
1 polymer ?
#
loop_
_entity_poly.entity_id
_entity_poly.type
_entity_poly.pdbx_seq_one_letter_code
_entity_poly.pdbx_strand_id
1 'polypeptide(L)' 'TVATIADAQEAETLTEILPGQPGRVIYEGNSWRAKCDDESSTIAAHEKVIVVRREGNTLFVLPENLLNSSVYLPHQSQLR' A
#
# COMPACT_ATOMS: atom_id res chain seq x y z
N THR A 1 19.34 17.21 -9.06
CA THR A 1 18.77 16.09 -9.83
C THR A 1 17.30 16.00 -9.49
N VAL A 2 16.48 15.88 -10.53
CA VAL A 2 15.02 15.99 -10.52
C VAL A 2 14.42 14.92 -9.61
N ALA A 3 13.44 15.28 -8.77
CA ALA A 3 12.68 14.31 -8.01
C ALA A 3 11.86 13.44 -8.98
N THR A 4 12.33 12.22 -9.23
CA THR A 4 11.59 11.21 -9.98
C THR A 4 10.33 10.87 -9.23
N ILE A 5 9.18 10.92 -9.92
CA ILE A 5 7.92 10.35 -9.45
C ILE A 5 8.27 8.92 -9.00
N ALA A 6 8.19 8.67 -7.69
CA ALA A 6 8.44 7.33 -7.16
C ALA A 6 7.50 6.40 -7.91
N ASP A 7 8.07 5.40 -8.57
CA ASP A 7 7.36 4.41 -9.37
C ASP A 7 6.46 3.63 -8.41
N ALA A 8 5.24 4.13 -8.23
CA ALA A 8 4.21 3.52 -7.40
C ALA A 8 3.88 2.18 -8.05
N GLN A 9 4.53 1.12 -7.59
CA GLN A 9 4.45 -0.18 -8.24
C GLN A 9 3.16 -0.89 -7.80
N GLU A 10 2.34 -1.21 -8.79
CA GLU A 10 1.04 -1.86 -8.64
C GLU A 10 1.18 -3.27 -8.05
N ALA A 11 0.20 -3.66 -7.25
CA ALA A 11 0.03 -5.01 -6.72
C ALA A 11 -1.46 -5.39 -6.67
N GLU A 12 -1.73 -6.68 -6.48
CA GLU A 12 -3.09 -7.19 -6.27
C GLU A 12 -3.15 -7.98 -4.96
N THR A 13 -4.15 -7.74 -4.11
CA THR A 13 -4.33 -8.55 -2.91
C THR A 13 -4.74 -9.98 -3.24
N LEU A 14 -4.17 -10.96 -2.54
CA LEU A 14 -4.57 -12.37 -2.59
C LEU A 14 -5.51 -12.73 -1.44
N THR A 15 -5.38 -12.03 -0.33
CA THR A 15 -6.22 -12.19 0.85
C THR A 15 -6.74 -10.83 1.25
N GLU A 16 -7.84 -10.81 1.99
CA GLU A 16 -8.26 -9.61 2.71
C GLU A 16 -7.13 -9.09 3.60
N ILE A 17 -7.01 -7.77 3.69
CA ILE A 17 -6.09 -7.06 4.58
C ILE A 17 -6.95 -6.20 5.50
N LEU A 18 -7.20 -6.69 6.72
CA LEU A 18 -7.93 -5.95 7.75
C LEU A 18 -7.04 -4.85 8.37
N PRO A 19 -7.64 -3.80 8.95
CA PRO A 19 -6.96 -2.74 9.67
C PRO A 19 -5.91 -3.27 10.67
N GLY A 20 -4.66 -2.83 10.51
CA GLY A 20 -3.51 -3.24 11.34
C GLY A 20 -3.02 -4.69 11.16
N GLN A 21 -3.74 -5.51 10.39
CA GLN A 21 -3.43 -6.93 10.18
C GLN A 21 -2.69 -7.17 8.85
N PRO A 22 -1.77 -8.15 8.81
CA PRO A 22 -1.12 -8.52 7.58
C PRO A 22 -2.02 -9.41 6.71
N GLY A 23 -1.91 -9.24 5.39
CA GLY A 23 -2.40 -10.20 4.40
C GLY A 23 -1.33 -10.51 3.34
N ARG A 24 -1.77 -10.94 2.15
CA ARG A 24 -0.91 -11.30 1.03
C ARG A 24 -1.27 -10.52 -0.22
N VAL A 25 -0.25 -10.17 -1.01
CA VAL A 25 -0.41 -9.55 -2.34
C VAL A 25 0.45 -10.28 -3.36
N ILE A 26 0.08 -10.22 -4.64
CA ILE A 26 0.98 -10.44 -5.77
C ILE A 26 1.61 -9.11 -6.13
N TYR A 27 2.94 -9.08 -6.07
CA TYR A 27 3.77 -7.94 -6.44
C TYR A 27 4.96 -8.45 -7.26
N GLU A 28 5.14 -7.90 -8.46
CA GLU A 28 6.15 -8.35 -9.44
C GLU A 28 6.11 -9.88 -9.66
N GLY A 29 4.89 -10.44 -9.78
CA GLY A 29 4.66 -11.87 -9.98
C GLY A 29 4.93 -12.76 -8.76
N ASN A 30 5.30 -12.19 -7.61
CA ASN A 30 5.61 -12.93 -6.39
C ASN A 30 4.59 -12.66 -5.29
N SER A 31 4.38 -13.65 -4.42
CA SER A 31 3.46 -13.47 -3.29
C SER A 31 4.17 -12.90 -2.07
N TRP A 32 3.85 -11.67 -1.70
CA TRP A 32 4.44 -10.93 -0.59
C TRP A 32 3.50 -10.86 0.61
N ARG A 33 4.09 -10.63 1.80
CA ARG A 33 3.33 -10.17 2.98
C ARG A 33 3.06 -8.68 2.81
N ALA A 34 1.83 -8.25 3.06
CA ALA A 34 1.43 -6.85 2.96
C ALA A 34 0.59 -6.39 4.14
N LYS A 35 0.56 -5.08 4.38
CA LYS A 35 -0.32 -4.38 5.32
C LYS A 35 -0.90 -3.14 4.65
N CYS A 36 -2.13 -2.77 5.03
CA CYS A 36 -2.66 -1.47 4.66
C CYS A 36 -1.87 -0.38 5.39
N ASP A 37 -1.44 0.65 4.67
CA ASP A 37 -0.76 1.79 5.28
C ASP A 37 -1.72 2.71 6.05
N ASP A 38 -2.98 2.73 5.65
CA ASP A 38 -4.05 3.32 6.44
C ASP A 38 -4.52 2.32 7.50
N GLU A 39 -4.22 2.62 8.76
CA GLU A 39 -4.56 1.78 9.92
C GLU A 39 -6.06 1.62 10.17
N SER A 40 -6.92 2.33 9.44
CA SER A 40 -8.38 2.27 9.57
C SER A 40 -9.09 1.56 8.41
N SER A 41 -8.39 1.30 7.31
CA SER A 41 -8.98 0.81 6.07
C SER A 41 -8.82 -0.71 5.91
N THR A 42 -9.91 -1.36 5.49
CA THR A 42 -9.88 -2.76 5.01
C THR A 42 -9.65 -2.76 3.50
N ILE A 43 -8.85 -3.70 3.02
CA ILE A 43 -8.69 -4.00 1.60
C ILE A 43 -9.24 -5.40 1.34
N ALA A 44 -10.17 -5.55 0.39
CA ALA A 44 -10.71 -6.85 0.05
C ALA A 44 -9.65 -7.73 -0.63
N ALA A 45 -9.90 -9.04 -0.74
CA ALA A 45 -9.09 -9.91 -1.61
C ALA A 45 -9.34 -9.57 -3.09
N HIS A 46 -8.32 -9.76 -3.93
CA HIS A 46 -8.34 -9.48 -5.38
C HIS A 46 -8.59 -8.01 -5.74
N GLU A 47 -8.17 -7.11 -4.84
CA GLU A 47 -8.25 -5.67 -5.01
C GLU A 47 -6.90 -5.12 -5.46
N LYS A 48 -6.94 -4.17 -6.39
CA LYS A 48 -5.75 -3.46 -6.86
C LYS A 48 -5.28 -2.47 -5.80
N VAL A 49 -3.98 -2.52 -5.53
CA VAL A 49 -3.33 -1.68 -4.54
C VAL A 49 -2.03 -1.14 -5.10
N ILE A 50 -1.58 -0.02 -4.54
CA ILE A 50 -0.29 0.56 -4.84
C ILE A 50 0.65 0.35 -3.67
N VAL A 51 1.86 -0.13 -3.95
CA VAL A 51 2.92 -0.21 -2.95
C VAL A 51 3.48 1.19 -2.68
N VAL A 52 3.32 1.66 -1.45
CA VAL A 52 3.78 3.00 -1.04
C VAL A 52 5.12 2.97 -0.31
N ARG A 53 5.43 1.86 0.37
CA ARG A 53 6.76 1.60 0.95
C ARG A 53 6.97 0.12 1.25
N ARG A 54 8.21 -0.24 1.60
CA ARG A 54 8.59 -1.58 2.05
C ARG A 54 9.40 -1.49 3.33
N GLU A 55 9.06 -2.33 4.31
CA GLU A 55 9.83 -2.50 5.53
C GLU A 55 10.19 -3.98 5.71
N GLY A 56 11.48 -4.29 5.57
CA GLY A 56 11.98 -5.66 5.58
C GLY A 56 11.33 -6.50 4.48
N ASN A 57 10.50 -7.47 4.88
CA ASN A 57 9.77 -8.36 3.98
C ASN A 57 8.25 -8.10 3.98
N THR A 58 7.83 -6.90 4.39
CA THR A 58 6.43 -6.47 4.38
C THR A 58 6.28 -5.26 3.45
N LEU A 59 5.33 -5.35 2.52
CA LEU A 59 4.90 -4.24 1.70
C LEU A 59 3.79 -3.47 2.42
N PHE A 60 3.87 -2.14 2.38
CA PHE A 60 2.78 -1.28 2.81
C PHE A 60 2.08 -0.79 1.56
N VAL A 61 0.77 -1.00 1.54
CA VAL A 61 -0.05 -0.79 0.34
C VAL A 61 -1.27 0.06 0.66
N LEU A 62 -1.79 0.73 -0.37
CA LEU A 62 -3.05 1.45 -0.32
C LEU A 62 -3.95 1.01 -1.46
N PRO A 63 -5.29 0.96 -1.26
CA PRO A 63 -6.23 0.81 -2.34
C PRO A 63 -6.01 1.83 -3.46
N GLU A 64 -6.00 1.37 -4.72
CA GLU A 64 -5.80 2.25 -5.89
C GLU A 64 -6.86 3.37 -5.96
N ASN A 65 -8.08 3.09 -5.52
CA ASN A 65 -9.19 4.04 -5.53
C ASN A 65 -8.96 5.29 -4.65
N LEU A 66 -8.04 5.24 -3.68
CA LEU A 66 -7.69 6.40 -2.83
C LEU A 66 -6.85 7.43 -3.56
N LEU A 67 -6.14 7.04 -4.64
CA LEU A 67 -5.27 7.93 -5.40
C LEU A 67 -6.03 8.83 -6.38
N ASN A 68 -7.29 8.51 -6.66
CA ASN A 68 -8.15 9.31 -7.54
C ASN A 68 -8.77 10.52 -6.83
N SER A 69 -8.65 10.58 -5.49
CA SER A 69 -8.95 11.78 -4.72
C SER A 69 -7.69 12.63 -4.67
N SER A 70 -7.76 13.91 -5.00
CA SER A 70 -6.65 14.87 -5.04
C SER A 70 -6.03 15.17 -3.65
N VAL A 71 -6.18 14.27 -2.68
CA VAL A 71 -5.90 14.43 -1.26
C VAL A 71 -5.43 13.08 -0.66
N TYR A 72 -4.32 12.52 -1.13
CA TYR A 72 -3.53 11.66 -0.25
C TYR A 72 -2.45 12.51 0.40
N LEU A 73 -2.73 13.00 1.61
CA LEU A 73 -1.72 13.58 2.49
C LEU A 73 -1.24 12.43 3.39
N PRO A 74 -0.10 11.78 3.11
CA PRO A 74 0.49 10.87 4.08
C PRO A 74 0.64 11.65 5.39
N HIS A 75 0.15 11.08 6.49
CA HIS A 75 0.16 11.71 7.79
C HIS A 75 1.61 12.12 8.13
N GLN A 76 1.95 13.40 7.96
CA GLN A 76 3.24 13.94 8.40
C GLN A 76 3.23 14.02 9.93
N SER A 77 3.48 12.89 10.55
CA SER A 77 3.92 12.74 11.93
C SER A 77 5.44 12.52 11.83
N GLN A 78 6.35 13.40 12.22
CA GLN A 78 6.32 14.46 13.22
C GLN A 78 7.30 15.60 12.83
N LEU A 79 6.86 16.84 13.02
CA LEU A 79 7.76 17.91 13.41
C LEU A 79 8.30 17.60 14.81
N ARG A 80 9.60 17.32 14.91
CA ARG A 80 10.45 17.67 16.07
C ARG A 80 11.87 17.94 15.61
#